data_AF-A0AAD0ALI7-F1
#
_entry.id   AF-A0AAD0ALI7-F1
#
_cell.length_a   1.000
_cell.length_b   1.000
_cell.length_c   1.000
_cell.angle_alpha   90.00
_cell.angle_beta   90.00
_cell.angle_gamma   90.00
#
_symmetry.space_group_name_H-M   'P 1'
#
loop_
_entity.id
_entity.type
_entity.pdbx_description
1 polymer ?
#
loop_
_entity_poly.entity_id
_entity_poly.type
_entity_poly.pdbx_seq_one_letter_code
_entity_poly.pdbx_strand_id
1 'polypeptide(L)'
;MLNKEIREKILKIMELGLEINSRDKNTIFIRFLGHCEALEVVIHSKGWRNSLGADFFKDIHFSLSSKNEAIEILDKIIEKLEKLKTI
;
A
#
# COMPACT_ATOMS: atom_id res chain seq x y z
N MET A 1 -3.14 19.58 0.23
CA MET A 1 -3.01 19.13 -1.18
C MET A 1 -1.74 18.32 -1.30
N LEU A 2 -1.86 17.02 -1.57
CA LEU A 2 -0.71 16.11 -1.63
C LEU A 2 0.33 16.54 -2.67
N ASN A 3 1.60 16.39 -2.28
CA ASN A 3 2.73 16.56 -3.18
C ASN A 3 2.57 15.67 -4.44
N LYS A 4 2.98 16.17 -5.61
CA LYS A 4 2.85 15.47 -6.90
C LYS A 4 3.51 14.08 -6.87
N GLU A 5 4.72 13.98 -6.34
CA GLU A 5 5.47 12.73 -6.26
C GLU A 5 4.79 11.70 -5.35
N ILE A 6 4.28 12.15 -4.19
CA ILE A 6 3.48 11.31 -3.28
C ILE A 6 2.22 10.80 -4.00
N ARG A 7 1.53 11.67 -4.72
CA ARG A 7 0.32 11.30 -5.49
C ARG A 7 0.63 10.25 -6.55
N GLU A 8 1.70 10.42 -7.32
CA GLU A 8 2.12 9.46 -8.34
C GLU A 8 2.44 8.08 -7.73
N LYS A 9 3.12 8.04 -6.57
CA LYS A 9 3.38 6.80 -5.84
C LYS A 9 2.11 6.13 -5.31
N ILE A 10 1.15 6.91 -4.78
CA ILE A 10 -0.17 6.39 -4.37
C ILE A 10 -0.88 5.74 -5.56
N LEU A 11 -0.91 6.40 -6.72
CA LEU A 11 -1.53 5.84 -7.93
C LEU A 11 -0.84 4.55 -8.38
N LYS A 12 0.49 4.50 -8.34
CA LYS A 12 1.25 3.28 -8.65
C LYS A 12 0.94 2.13 -7.68
N ILE A 13 0.79 2.42 -6.39
CA ILE A 13 0.38 1.43 -5.37
C ILE A 13 -1.03 0.90 -5.68
N MET A 14 -1.98 1.77 -6.01
CA MET A 14 -3.34 1.39 -6.38
C MET A 14 -3.35 0.48 -7.62
N GLU A 15 -2.61 0.85 -8.67
CA GLU A 15 -2.47 0.08 -9.90
C GLU A 15 -1.92 -1.34 -9.62
N LEU A 16 -0.83 -1.42 -8.83
CA LEU A 16 -0.25 -2.71 -8.42
C LEU A 16 -1.22 -3.54 -7.60
N GLY A 17 -1.97 -2.92 -6.69
CA GLY A 17 -2.98 -3.61 -5.90
C GLY A 17 -4.08 -4.24 -6.77
N LEU A 18 -4.58 -3.51 -7.77
CA LEU A 18 -5.57 -4.02 -8.72
C LEU A 18 -5.03 -5.21 -9.52
N GLU A 19 -3.80 -5.09 -10.02
CA GLU A 19 -3.15 -6.15 -10.79
C GLU A 19 -2.94 -7.43 -9.96
N ILE A 20 -2.42 -7.30 -8.74
CA ILE A 20 -2.07 -8.46 -7.92
C ILE A 20 -3.33 -9.12 -7.32
N ASN A 21 -4.33 -8.35 -6.91
CA ASN A 21 -5.58 -8.89 -6.36
C ASN A 21 -6.44 -9.63 -7.38
N SER A 22 -6.20 -9.45 -8.68
CA SER A 22 -6.86 -10.26 -9.71
C SER A 22 -6.44 -11.75 -9.68
N ARG A 23 -5.46 -12.12 -8.84
CA ARG A 23 -4.94 -13.48 -8.67
C ARG A 23 -5.51 -14.13 -7.39
N ASP A 24 -5.97 -15.38 -7.48
CA ASP A 24 -6.62 -16.11 -6.36
C ASP A 24 -5.76 -16.36 -5.11
N LYS A 25 -4.44 -16.09 -5.14
CA LYS A 25 -3.52 -16.44 -4.04
C LYS A 25 -3.32 -15.35 -2.98
N ASN A 26 -3.42 -14.08 -3.36
CA ASN A 26 -3.03 -12.96 -2.50
C ASN A 26 -4.25 -12.09 -2.20
N THR A 27 -4.25 -11.43 -1.04
CA THR A 27 -5.27 -10.41 -0.73
C THR A 27 -4.59 -9.16 -0.21
N ILE A 28 -4.75 -8.07 -0.94
CA ILE A 28 -4.19 -6.76 -0.65
C ILE A 28 -5.35 -5.80 -0.40
N PHE A 29 -5.34 -5.10 0.73
CA PHE A 29 -6.24 -4.00 0.99
C PHE A 29 -5.46 -2.69 0.90
N ILE A 30 -5.96 -1.76 0.10
CA ILE A 30 -5.39 -0.40 -0.03
C ILE A 30 -6.53 0.57 0.27
N ARG A 31 -6.33 1.44 1.27
CA ARG A 31 -7.32 2.42 1.71
C ARG A 31 -6.70 3.81 1.72
N PHE A 32 -7.27 4.72 0.94
CA PHE A 32 -6.94 6.13 1.02
C PHE A 32 -7.98 6.84 1.90
N LEU A 33 -7.53 7.36 3.03
CA LEU A 33 -8.35 8.06 4.02
C LEU A 33 -8.29 9.55 3.73
N GLY A 34 -9.15 10.02 2.82
CA GLY A 34 -9.13 11.39 2.30
C GLY A 34 -9.24 12.48 3.37
N HIS A 35 -10.03 12.25 4.44
CA HIS A 35 -10.18 13.21 5.54
C HIS A 35 -8.88 13.41 6.33
N CYS A 36 -8.13 12.33 6.55
CA CYS A 36 -6.90 12.35 7.33
C CYS A 36 -5.65 12.58 6.48
N GLU A 37 -5.81 12.71 5.16
CA GLU A 37 -4.72 12.60 4.17
C GLU A 37 -3.79 11.43 4.53
N ALA A 38 -4.34 10.21 4.57
CA ALA A 38 -3.57 9.03 4.94
C ALA A 38 -3.74 7.87 3.94
N LEU A 39 -2.73 7.02 3.84
CA LEU A 39 -2.75 5.78 3.07
C LEU A 39 -2.48 4.61 4.00
N GLU A 40 -3.29 3.56 3.90
CA GLU A 40 -3.11 2.33 4.63
C GLU A 40 -3.06 1.16 3.64
N VAL A 41 -2.07 0.28 3.82
CA VAL A 41 -1.83 -0.89 2.99
C VAL A 41 -1.66 -2.12 3.86
N VAL A 42 -2.48 -3.14 3.59
CA VAL A 42 -2.49 -4.41 4.30
C VAL A 42 -2.33 -5.52 3.27
N ILE A 43 -1.42 -6.47 3.52
CA ILE A 43 -1.14 -7.56 2.59
C ILE A 43 -1.23 -8.90 3.32
N HIS A 44 -1.98 -9.82 2.71
CA HIS A 44 -2.04 -11.24 3.03
C HIS A 44 -1.54 -12.04 1.82
N SER A 45 -0.28 -12.48 1.88
CA SER A 45 0.45 -13.17 0.81
C SER A 45 -0.06 -14.59 0.51
N LYS A 46 -0.95 -15.13 1.35
CA LYS A 46 -1.57 -16.46 1.17
C LYS A 46 -3.10 -16.40 1.20
N GLY A 47 -3.64 -15.21 0.92
CA GLY A 47 -5.05 -14.91 0.98
C GLY A 47 -5.50 -14.53 2.38
N TRP A 48 -6.57 -13.74 2.45
CA TRP A 48 -7.16 -13.31 3.71
C TRP A 48 -8.00 -14.43 4.35
N ARG A 49 -7.84 -14.62 5.68
CA ARG A 49 -8.64 -15.56 6.49
C ARG A 49 -8.90 -14.98 7.87
N ASN A 50 -10.05 -15.29 8.46
CA ASN A 50 -10.35 -14.94 9.84
C ASN A 50 -9.23 -15.48 10.77
N SER A 51 -8.80 -14.64 11.73
CA SER A 51 -7.80 -14.95 12.76
C SER A 51 -6.33 -15.02 12.31
N LEU A 52 -6.01 -14.77 11.05
CA LEU A 52 -4.62 -14.61 10.57
C LEU A 52 -4.28 -13.12 10.43
N GLY A 53 -3.21 -12.70 11.11
CA GLY A 53 -2.65 -11.36 10.95
C GLY A 53 -2.16 -11.10 9.52
N ALA A 54 -1.94 -9.82 9.19
CA ALA A 54 -1.35 -9.44 7.92
C ALA A 54 0.15 -9.80 7.90
N ASP A 55 0.66 -10.23 6.74
CA ASP A 55 2.10 -10.43 6.53
C ASP A 55 2.84 -9.10 6.44
N PHE A 56 2.12 -8.05 6.01
CA PHE A 56 2.62 -6.69 5.94
C PHE A 56 1.50 -5.69 6.22
N PHE A 57 1.83 -4.70 7.04
CA PHE A 57 0.96 -3.59 7.38
C PHE A 57 1.76 -2.29 7.41
N LYS A 58 1.27 -1.28 6.69
CA LYS A 58 1.78 0.09 6.78
C LYS A 58 0.65 1.10 6.67
N ASP A 59 0.67 2.08 7.54
CA ASP A 59 -0.10 3.31 7.47
C ASP A 59 0.84 4.52 7.36
N ILE A 60 0.36 5.57 6.69
CA ILE A 60 1.09 6.83 6.51
C ILE A 60 0.08 7.96 6.65
N HIS A 61 0.34 8.88 7.57
CA HIS A 61 -0.39 10.15 7.68
C HIS A 61 0.43 11.27 7.04
N PHE A 62 0.07 11.70 5.83
CA PHE A 62 0.87 12.65 5.05
C PHE A 62 0.98 14.03 5.70
N SER A 63 0.04 14.39 6.57
CA SER A 63 0.07 15.64 7.35
C SER A 63 0.99 15.57 8.58
N LEU A 64 1.36 14.37 9.02
CA LEU A 64 2.19 14.13 10.22
C LEU A 64 3.61 13.67 9.88
N SER A 65 3.86 13.28 8.64
CA SER A 65 5.17 12.81 8.17
C SER A 65 5.92 13.88 7.37
N SER A 66 7.24 13.83 7.42
CA SER A 66 8.05 14.62 6.47
C SER A 66 7.89 14.07 5.03
N LYS A 67 8.16 14.89 4.02
CA LYS A 67 8.10 14.45 2.60
C LYS A 67 8.98 13.20 2.37
N ASN A 68 10.20 13.21 2.90
CA ASN A 68 11.17 12.13 2.68
C ASN A 68 10.73 10.84 3.39
N GLU A 69 10.20 10.94 4.60
CA GLU A 69 9.65 9.80 5.34
C GLU A 69 8.46 9.19 4.59
N ALA A 70 7.53 10.02 4.11
CA ALA A 70 6.40 9.55 3.32
C ALA A 70 6.87 8.82 2.04
N ILE A 71 7.85 9.38 1.33
CA ILE A 71 8.43 8.75 0.13
C ILE A 71 9.06 7.40 0.48
N GLU A 72 9.86 7.32 1.55
CA GLU A 72 10.52 6.07 1.95
C GLU A 72 9.52 4.96 2.28
N ILE A 73 8.43 5.28 2.97
CA ILE A 73 7.39 4.29 3.29
C ILE A 73 6.64 3.87 2.01
N LEU A 74 6.31 4.83 1.13
CA LEU A 74 5.67 4.50 -0.15
C LEU A 74 6.56 3.61 -1.03
N ASP A 75 7.87 3.85 -1.08
CA ASP A 75 8.81 3.02 -1.82
C ASP A 75 8.93 1.62 -1.24
N LYS A 76 8.92 1.47 0.08
CA LYS A 76 8.86 0.16 0.75
C LYS A 76 7.58 -0.60 0.40
N ILE A 77 6.44 0.08 0.31
CA ILE A 77 5.17 -0.54 -0.09
C ILE A 77 5.27 -1.01 -1.55
N ILE A 78 5.75 -0.15 -2.46
CA ILE A 78 5.92 -0.49 -3.88
C ILE A 78 6.85 -1.71 -4.03
N GLU A 79 7.99 -1.72 -3.34
CA GLU A 79 8.93 -2.86 -3.37
C GLU A 79 8.26 -4.18 -2.94
N LYS A 80 7.41 -4.15 -1.90
CA LYS A 80 6.68 -5.35 -1.49
C LYS A 80 5.64 -5.79 -2.50
N LEU A 81 4.90 -4.87 -3.11
CA LEU A 81 3.92 -5.20 -4.13
C LEU A 81 4.59 -5.76 -5.39
N GLU A 82 5.66 -5.15 -5.87
CA GLU A 82 6.41 -5.64 -7.04
C GLU A 82 6.99 -7.05 -6.79
N LYS A 83 7.46 -7.35 -5.56
CA LYS A 83 7.88 -8.71 -5.17
C LYS A 83 6.75 -9.74 -5.18
N LEU A 84 5.53 -9.34 -4.87
CA LEU A 84 4.36 -10.23 -4.92
C LEU A 84 3.86 -10.44 -6.35
N LYS A 85 4.05 -9.45 -7.22
CA LYS A 85 3.69 -9.53 -8.63
C LYS A 85 4.51 -10.57 -9.40
N THR A 86 5.73 -10.88 -8.97
CA THR A 86 6.60 -11.88 -9.63
C THR A 86 6.35 -13.34 -9.17
N ILE A 87 5.46 -13.56 -8.21
CA ILE A 87 5.08 -14.88 -7.65
C ILE A 87 3.73 -15.33 -8.23
#